data_AF-A0A1S6IS86-F1
#
_entry.id   AF-A0A1S6IS86-F1
#
_cell.length_a   1.000
_cell.length_b   1.000
_cell.length_c   1.000
_cell.angle_alpha   90.00
_cell.angle_beta   90.00
_cell.angle_gamma   90.00
#
_symmetry.space_group_name_H-M   'P 1'
#
loop_
_entity.id
_entity.type
_entity.pdbx_description
1 polymer ?
#
loop_
_entity_poly.entity_id
_entity_poly.type
_entity_poly.pdbx_seq_one_letter_code
_entity_poly.pdbx_strand_id
1 'polypeptide(L)'
;MVTKLNRQLKRDNRLFFDLSDDELAQFQDRFALYRSTNRSQFIRELVLNNYIIVNDDTHLRALVYEVNKIGTNINQLARLAQQSKHVNEGDIDALKKDMAVIKKELFQTLLNHNRQR
;
A
#
# COMPACT_ATOMS: atom_id res chain seq x y z
N MET A 1 -18.12 27.05 -40.14
CA MET A 1 -18.56 25.64 -40.23
C MET A 1 -17.49 24.77 -39.60
N VAL A 2 -17.75 24.17 -38.43
CA VAL A 2 -16.79 23.27 -37.78
C VAL A 2 -17.02 21.86 -38.32
N THR A 3 -16.06 21.39 -39.12
CA THR A 3 -16.04 20.06 -39.72
C THR A 3 -16.01 19.00 -38.63
N LYS A 4 -17.13 18.30 -38.40
CA LYS A 4 -17.15 17.11 -37.53
C LYS A 4 -16.37 16.00 -38.23
N LEU A 5 -15.13 15.77 -37.78
CA LEU A 5 -14.34 14.60 -38.18
C LEU A 5 -15.04 13.34 -37.66
N ASN A 6 -15.86 12.72 -38.50
CA ASN A 6 -16.60 11.51 -38.17
C ASN A 6 -15.66 10.30 -38.23
N ARG A 7 -14.78 10.19 -37.23
CA ARG A 7 -13.91 9.02 -37.06
C ARG A 7 -14.74 7.93 -36.40
N GLN A 8 -15.28 6.99 -37.18
CA GLN A 8 -15.94 5.79 -36.64
C GLN A 8 -14.93 5.02 -35.80
N LEU A 9 -15.00 5.19 -34.49
CA LEU A 9 -14.25 4.39 -33.54
C LEU A 9 -14.98 3.06 -33.39
N LYS A 10 -14.41 2.00 -33.97
CA LYS A 10 -14.93 0.63 -33.87
C LYS A 10 -14.85 0.20 -32.39
N ARG A 11 -16.01 0.13 -31.72
CA ARG A 11 -16.17 -0.15 -30.28
C ARG A 11 -17.27 -1.19 -30.13
N ASP A 12 -16.94 -2.43 -30.50
CA ASP A 12 -17.93 -3.49 -30.69
C ASP A 12 -18.21 -4.28 -29.39
N ASN A 13 -17.38 -4.11 -28.36
CA ASN A 13 -17.50 -4.80 -27.08
C ASN A 13 -18.17 -3.91 -26.02
N ARG A 14 -19.19 -4.45 -25.33
CA ARG A 14 -19.88 -3.77 -24.23
C ARG A 14 -19.40 -4.31 -22.88
N LEU A 15 -19.03 -3.40 -21.98
CA LEU A 15 -18.72 -3.68 -20.58
C LEU A 15 -19.77 -2.97 -19.72
N PHE A 16 -20.41 -3.68 -18.80
CA PHE A 16 -21.33 -3.14 -17.82
C PHE A 16 -21.01 -3.73 -16.45
N PHE A 17 -21.27 -2.95 -15.41
CA PHE A 17 -21.16 -3.32 -14.01
C PHE A 17 -22.23 -2.56 -13.25
N ASP A 18 -22.76 -3.19 -12.21
CA ASP A 18 -23.75 -2.58 -11.35
C ASP A 18 -23.04 -1.86 -10.20
N LEU A 19 -23.65 -0.78 -9.73
CA LEU A 19 -23.17 0.02 -8.60
C LEU A 19 -24.26 0.10 -7.56
N SER A 20 -23.88 0.00 -6.29
CA SER A 20 -24.71 0.43 -5.18
C SER A 20 -24.92 1.95 -5.22
N ASP A 21 -25.90 2.45 -4.47
CA ASP A 21 -26.21 3.88 -4.41
C ASP A 21 -24.99 4.72 -3.95
N ASP A 22 -24.23 4.21 -2.97
CA ASP A 22 -23.02 4.85 -2.45
C ASP A 22 -21.90 4.92 -3.49
N GLU A 23 -21.69 3.84 -4.26
CA GLU A 23 -20.69 3.81 -5.32
C GLU A 23 -21.10 4.70 -6.50
N LEU A 24 -22.40 4.80 -6.79
CA LEU A 24 -22.94 5.68 -7.80
C LEU A 24 -22.75 7.16 -7.42
N ALA A 25 -22.95 7.52 -6.15
CA ALA A 25 -22.68 8.87 -5.65
C ALA A 25 -21.20 9.24 -5.82
N GLN A 26 -20.29 8.36 -5.40
CA GLN A 26 -18.84 8.56 -5.57
C GLN A 26 -18.44 8.67 -7.04
N PHE A 27 -19.06 7.88 -7.92
CA PHE A 27 -18.84 7.97 -9.36
C PHE A 27 -19.24 9.36 -9.90
N GLN A 28 -20.39 9.89 -9.47
CA GLN A 28 -20.89 11.19 -9.92
C GLN A 28 -19.96 12.34 -9.48
N ASP A 29 -19.49 12.32 -8.24
CA ASP A 29 -18.55 13.33 -7.74
C ASP A 29 -17.24 13.34 -8.55
N ARG A 30 -16.67 12.15 -8.80
CA ARG A 30 -15.45 12.02 -9.61
C ARG A 30 -15.68 12.42 -11.07
N PHE A 31 -16.84 12.10 -11.61
CA PHE A 31 -17.22 12.47 -12.97
C PHE A 31 -17.39 13.99 -13.11
N ALA A 32 -17.95 14.66 -12.11
CA ALA A 32 -18.15 16.12 -12.11
C ALA A 32 -16.82 16.90 -12.15
N LEU A 33 -15.75 16.35 -11.58
CA LEU A 33 -14.40 16.92 -11.65
C LEU A 33 -13.77 16.81 -13.05
N TYR A 34 -14.34 15.98 -13.92
CA TYR A 34 -13.79 15.69 -15.24
C TYR A 34 -14.50 16.51 -16.33
N ARG A 35 -13.74 16.99 -17.33
CA ARG A 35 -14.25 17.87 -18.40
C ARG A 35 -15.07 17.15 -19.48
N SER A 36 -15.39 15.86 -19.32
CA SER A 36 -16.15 15.10 -20.31
C SER A 36 -17.64 15.13 -20.00
N THR A 37 -18.46 15.25 -21.05
CA THR A 37 -19.91 15.10 -20.98
C THR A 37 -20.35 13.64 -21.09
N ASN A 38 -19.44 12.70 -21.33
CA ASN A 38 -19.76 11.29 -21.58
C ASN A 38 -19.10 10.35 -20.55
N ARG A 39 -19.94 9.70 -19.74
CA ARG A 39 -19.53 8.71 -18.72
C ARG A 39 -18.69 7.57 -19.30
N SER A 40 -19.06 7.05 -20.48
CA SER A 40 -18.30 5.99 -21.16
C SER A 40 -16.94 6.46 -21.67
N GLN A 41 -16.79 7.75 -22.00
CA GLN A 41 -15.49 8.32 -22.35
C GLN A 41 -14.63 8.47 -21.09
N PHE A 42 -15.21 9.01 -20.01
CA PHE A 42 -14.54 9.15 -18.72
C PHE A 42 -13.99 7.82 -18.20
N ILE A 43 -14.82 6.78 -18.12
CA ILE A 43 -14.40 5.45 -17.63
C ILE A 43 -13.30 4.87 -18.53
N ARG A 44 -13.42 5.01 -19.85
CA ARG A 44 -12.41 4.49 -20.79
C ARG A 44 -11.08 5.21 -20.63
N GLU A 45 -11.09 6.52 -20.51
CA GLU A 45 -9.88 7.29 -20.25
C GLU A 45 -9.26 6.86 -18.91
N LEU A 46 -10.10 6.73 -17.89
CA LEU A 46 -9.68 6.36 -16.55
C LEU A 46 -9.01 4.98 -16.50
N VAL A 47 -9.58 4.00 -17.22
CA VAL A 47 -9.13 2.61 -17.21
C VAL A 47 -7.97 2.35 -18.18
N LEU A 48 -7.97 2.99 -19.35
CA LEU A 48 -6.97 2.71 -20.39
C LEU A 48 -5.73 3.61 -20.31
N ASN A 49 -5.88 4.86 -19.86
CA ASN A 49 -4.81 5.86 -19.95
C ASN A 49 -4.19 6.22 -18.61
N ASN A 50 -4.81 5.87 -17.49
CA ASN A 50 -4.16 6.03 -16.19
C ASN A 50 -3.33 4.79 -15.85
N TYR A 51 -2.20 5.03 -15.20
CA TYR A 51 -1.41 3.98 -14.58
C TYR A 51 -2.21 3.36 -13.43
N ILE A 52 -2.50 2.06 -13.52
CA ILE A 52 -3.01 1.30 -12.39
C ILE A 52 -1.84 1.09 -11.43
N ILE A 53 -1.80 1.86 -10.35
CA ILE A 53 -0.83 1.64 -9.28
C ILE A 53 -1.38 0.54 -8.39
N VAL A 54 -0.87 -0.68 -8.58
CA VAL A 54 -1.05 -1.76 -7.62
C VAL A 54 -0.06 -1.50 -6.49
N ASN A 55 -0.55 -0.97 -5.36
CA ASN A 55 0.25 -0.89 -4.15
C ASN A 55 0.40 -2.31 -3.60
N ASP A 56 1.55 -2.92 -3.86
CA ASP A 56 1.91 -4.18 -3.21
C ASP A 56 2.29 -3.93 -1.75
N ASP A 57 1.30 -4.06 -0.86
CA ASP A 57 1.46 -3.89 0.58
C ASP A 57 2.13 -5.11 1.25
N THR A 58 2.53 -6.14 0.48
CA THR A 58 3.24 -7.32 1.01
C THR A 58 4.48 -6.91 1.80
N HIS A 59 5.14 -5.83 1.38
CA HIS A 59 6.34 -5.31 2.03
C HIS A 59 6.04 -4.55 3.34
N LEU A 60 4.89 -3.86 3.43
CA LEU A 60 4.44 -3.23 4.67
C LEU A 60 4.16 -4.30 5.74
N ARG A 61 3.61 -5.45 5.34
CA ARG A 61 3.35 -6.58 6.23
C ARG A 61 4.64 -7.19 6.78
N ALA A 62 5.68 -7.31 5.96
CA ALA A 62 7.00 -7.78 6.40
C ALA A 62 7.62 -6.82 7.44
N LEU A 63 7.52 -5.51 7.21
CA LEU A 63 7.98 -4.50 8.17
C LEU A 63 7.24 -4.60 9.51
N VAL A 64 5.90 -4.69 9.47
CA VAL A 64 5.06 -4.85 10.67
C VAL A 64 5.40 -6.13 11.43
N TYR A 65 5.68 -7.22 10.72
CA TYR A 65 6.10 -8.49 11.33
C TYR A 65 7.40 -8.36 12.12
N GLU A 66 8.43 -7.74 11.55
CA GLU A 66 9.71 -7.53 12.23
C GLU A 66 9.58 -6.58 13.43
N VAL A 67 8.77 -5.52 13.31
CA VAL A 67 8.47 -4.62 14.43
C VAL A 67 7.75 -5.35 15.58
N ASN A 68 6.83 -6.26 15.28
CA ASN A 68 6.14 -7.07 16.30
C ASN A 68 7.08 -8.02 17.05
N LYS A 69 8.10 -8.57 16.38
CA LYS A 69 9.15 -9.36 17.06
C LYS A 69 9.95 -8.50 18.04
N ILE A 70 10.32 -7.28 17.65
CA ILE A 70 11.01 -6.34 18.55
C ILE A 70 10.14 -6.06 19.78
N GLY A 71 8.86 -5.75 19.58
CA GLY A 71 7.92 -5.50 20.68
C GLY A 71 7.80 -6.69 21.62
N THR A 72 7.81 -7.92 21.09
CA THR A 72 7.75 -9.16 21.88
C THR A 72 9.00 -9.32 22.75
N ASN A 73 10.19 -9.11 22.18
CA ASN A 73 11.45 -9.21 22.92
C ASN A 73 11.53 -8.15 24.03
N ILE A 74 11.15 -6.90 23.73
CA ILE A 74 11.08 -5.83 24.75
C ILE A 74 10.11 -6.20 25.87
N ASN A 75 8.96 -6.80 25.55
CA ASN A 75 7.98 -7.24 26.55
C ASN A 75 8.52 -8.34 27.46
N GLN A 76 9.31 -9.26 26.92
CA GLN A 76 9.97 -10.30 27.72
C GLN A 76 10.93 -9.68 28.74
N LEU A 77 11.62 -8.60 28.38
CA LEU A 77 12.49 -7.87 29.30
C LEU A 77 11.75 -7.12 30.37
N ALA A 78 10.67 -6.43 30.01
CA ALA A 78 9.84 -5.76 30.99
C ALA A 78 9.37 -6.76 32.06
N ARG A 79 8.99 -7.97 31.63
CA ARG A 79 8.62 -9.07 32.54
C ARG A 79 9.80 -9.58 33.36
N LEU A 80 10.97 -9.79 32.74
CA LEU A 80 12.14 -10.31 33.44
C LEU A 80 12.71 -9.29 34.44
N ALA A 81 12.76 -8.01 34.08
CA ALA A 81 13.12 -6.91 34.98
C ALA A 81 12.12 -6.78 36.15
N GLN A 82 10.83 -6.89 35.87
CA GLN A 82 9.76 -6.88 36.88
C GLN A 82 9.88 -8.07 37.84
N GLN A 83 10.22 -9.26 37.34
CA GLN A 83 10.37 -10.48 38.15
C GLN A 83 11.65 -10.48 38.98
N SER A 84 12.75 -9.98 38.45
CA SER A 84 14.08 -10.11 39.06
C SER A 84 14.40 -8.98 40.04
N LYS A 85 13.67 -7.86 40.03
CA LYS A 85 14.02 -6.58 40.71
C LYS A 85 15.45 -6.07 40.44
N HIS A 86 16.17 -6.71 39.53
CA HIS A 86 17.54 -6.45 39.13
C HIS A 86 17.74 -6.99 37.72
N VAL A 87 18.27 -6.18 36.82
CA VAL A 87 18.58 -6.56 35.43
C VAL A 87 20.08 -6.78 35.34
N ASN A 88 20.53 -7.93 34.87
CA ASN A 88 21.95 -8.21 34.69
C ASN A 88 22.44 -7.56 33.37
N GLU A 89 23.64 -6.98 33.37
CA GLU A 89 24.29 -6.42 32.18
C GLU A 89 24.39 -7.44 31.03
N GLY A 90 24.53 -8.74 31.33
CA GLY A 90 24.52 -9.79 30.32
C GLY A 90 23.22 -9.89 29.52
N ASP A 91 22.07 -9.67 30.17
CA ASP A 91 20.77 -9.66 29.50
C ASP A 91 20.64 -8.42 28.59
N ILE A 92 21.17 -7.28 29.06
CA ILE A 92 21.21 -6.02 28.29
C ILE A 92 22.09 -6.15 27.04
N ASP A 93 23.24 -6.81 27.14
CA ASP A 93 24.16 -6.96 26.02
C ASP A 93 23.68 -8.00 25.00
N ALA A 94 23.04 -9.08 25.44
CA ALA A 94 22.38 -10.03 24.55
C ALA A 94 21.32 -9.32 23.68
N LEU A 95 20.53 -8.43 24.28
CA LEU A 95 19.53 -7.65 23.55
C LEU A 95 20.10 -6.63 22.59
N LYS A 96 21.16 -5.92 22.98
CA LYS A 96 21.84 -4.98 22.06
C LYS A 96 22.30 -5.72 20.82
N LYS A 97 22.75 -6.97 20.98
CA LYS A 97 23.17 -7.82 19.88
C LYS A 97 21.98 -8.24 19.01
N ASP A 98 20.89 -8.70 19.60
CA ASP A 98 19.67 -9.06 18.87
C ASP A 98 19.08 -7.85 18.12
N MET A 99 19.06 -6.68 18.76
CA MET A 99 18.60 -5.43 18.15
C MET A 99 19.50 -4.99 16.99
N ALA A 100 20.82 -5.23 17.06
CA ALA A 100 21.74 -4.97 15.97
C ALA A 100 21.51 -5.90 14.77
N VAL A 101 21.18 -7.18 15.02
CA VAL A 101 20.83 -8.15 13.97
C VAL A 101 19.55 -7.73 13.26
N ILE A 102 18.49 -7.42 14.02
CA ILE A 102 17.20 -7.00 13.45
C ILE A 102 17.35 -5.70 12.66
N LYS A 103 18.11 -4.71 13.19
CA LYS A 103 18.40 -3.46 12.46
C LYS A 103 19.07 -3.72 11.12
N LYS A 104 20.01 -4.68 11.06
CA LYS A 104 20.70 -5.05 9.83
C LYS A 104 19.75 -5.70 8.83
N GLU A 105 18.93 -6.67 9.26
CA GLU A 105 17.98 -7.36 8.38
C GLU A 105 16.89 -6.42 7.84
N LEU A 106 16.38 -5.53 8.69
CA LEU A 106 15.40 -4.52 8.30
C LEU A 106 15.98 -3.54 7.27
N PHE A 107 17.22 -3.08 7.49
CA PHE A 107 17.93 -2.22 6.54
C PHE A 107 18.19 -2.90 5.19
N GLN A 108 18.59 -4.18 5.18
CA GLN A 108 18.80 -4.95 3.94
C GLN A 108 17.48 -5.16 3.19
N THR A 109 16.40 -5.46 3.90
CA THR A 109 15.07 -5.62 3.31
C THR A 109 14.60 -4.33 2.64
N LEU A 110 14.78 -3.18 3.30
CA LEU A 110 14.47 -1.86 2.74
C LEU A 110 15.34 -1.51 1.51
N LEU A 111 16.64 -1.83 1.54
CA LEU A 111 17.54 -1.60 0.41
C LEU A 111 17.20 -2.46 -0.82
N ASN A 112 16.84 -3.71 -0.60
CA ASN A 112 16.42 -4.61 -1.66
C ASN A 112 15.09 -4.16 -2.27
N HIS A 113 14.18 -3.65 -1.45
CA HIS A 113 12.91 -3.08 -1.89
C HIS A 113 13.08 -1.79 -2.71
N ASN A 114 13.93 -0.85 -2.29
CA ASN A 114 14.21 0.37 -3.05
C ASN A 114 14.90 0.11 -4.40
N ARG A 115 15.54 -1.03 -4.59
CA ARG A 115 16.13 -1.45 -5.87
C ARG A 115 15.12 -2.05 -6.86
N GLN A 116 13.94 -2.45 -6.39
CA GLN A 116 12.88 -3.05 -7.20
C GLN A 116 11.80 -2.04 -7.63
N ARG A 117 11.91 -0.78 -7.18
CA ARG A 117 11.17 0.38 -7.71
C ARG A 117 11.97 1.06 -8.80
#